data_AF-A0A6B3IGU6-F1
#
_entry.id   AF-A0A6B3IGU6-F1
#
_cell.length_a   1.000
_cell.length_b   1.000
_cell.length_c   1.000
_cell.angle_alpha   90.00
_cell.angle_beta   90.00
_cell.angle_gamma   90.00
#
_symmetry.space_group_name_H-M   'P 1'
#
loop_
_entity.id
_entity.type
_entity.pdbx_description
1 polymer ?
#
loop_
_entity_poly.entity_id
_entity_poly.type
_entity_poly.pdbx_seq_one_letter_code
_entity_poly.pdbx_strand_id
1 'polypeptide(L)'
;MTVRGIDHVGVTVPDLEAATRFLVDALGAEVLYDTLPAGQGPVGGPETEQRLGVPPGTRQLAIRMMALPDGPGLELFAYEPPGRSPALPSDLGWQHLALYVDDLDAARARAV
;
A
#
# COMPACT_ATOMS: atom_id res chain seq x y z
N MET A 1 -14.21 4.54 25.10
CA MET A 1 -13.74 4.13 23.76
C MET A 1 -12.27 3.78 23.89
N THR A 2 -11.84 2.61 23.39
CA THR A 2 -10.46 2.13 23.56
C THR A 2 -9.88 1.78 22.19
N VAL A 3 -8.84 2.49 21.77
CA VAL A 3 -8.04 2.15 20.59
C VAL A 3 -7.17 0.94 20.93
N ARG A 4 -7.12 -0.05 20.04
CA ARG A 4 -6.43 -1.33 20.29
C ARG A 4 -5.10 -1.49 19.55
N GLY A 5 -4.84 -0.66 18.54
CA GLY A 5 -3.64 -0.74 17.71
C GLY A 5 -3.90 -0.22 16.30
N ILE A 6 -2.91 -0.41 15.43
CA ILE A 6 -3.03 -0.17 14.00
C ILE A 6 -3.62 -1.43 13.38
N ASP A 7 -4.69 -1.27 12.59
CA ASP A 7 -5.23 -2.36 11.78
C ASP A 7 -4.38 -2.55 10.53
N HIS A 8 -4.22 -1.49 9.74
CA HIS A 8 -3.35 -1.47 8.56
C HIS A 8 -2.80 -0.07 8.28
N VAL A 9 -1.81 -0.02 7.38
CA VAL A 9 -1.30 1.22 6.78
C VAL A 9 -1.57 1.19 5.28
N GLY A 10 -2.26 2.23 4.78
CA GLY A 10 -2.51 2.41 3.35
C GLY A 10 -1.31 3.00 2.61
N VAL A 11 -0.92 2.41 1.48
CA VAL A 11 0.17 2.90 0.62
C VAL A 11 -0.23 2.87 -0.85
N THR A 12 -0.01 3.97 -1.55
CA THR A 12 -0.20 4.04 -3.01
C THR A 12 1.08 3.60 -3.72
N VAL A 13 0.94 2.69 -4.67
CA VAL A 13 2.05 2.08 -5.43
C VAL A 13 1.82 2.24 -6.93
N PRO A 14 2.89 2.40 -7.73
CA PRO A 14 2.76 2.52 -9.18
C PRO A 14 2.37 1.19 -9.86
N ASP A 15 2.71 0.06 -9.24
CA ASP A 15 2.41 -1.28 -9.72
C ASP A 15 2.12 -2.18 -8.51
N LEU A 16 0.89 -2.72 -8.47
CA LEU A 16 0.40 -3.55 -7.37
C LEU A 16 1.19 -4.87 -7.27
N GLU A 17 1.50 -5.50 -8.40
CA GLU A 17 2.13 -6.82 -8.43
C GLU A 17 3.63 -6.72 -8.13
N ALA A 18 4.30 -5.65 -8.60
CA ALA A 18 5.68 -5.38 -8.21
C ALA A 18 5.80 -5.13 -6.71
N ALA A 19 4.91 -4.32 -6.12
CA ALA A 19 4.88 -4.08 -4.69
C ALA A 19 4.55 -5.36 -3.90
N THR A 20 3.59 -6.16 -4.38
CA THR A 20 3.24 -7.44 -3.76
C THR A 20 4.45 -8.37 -3.70
N ARG A 21 5.15 -8.59 -4.82
CA ARG A 21 6.34 -9.46 -4.86
C ARG A 21 7.41 -8.97 -3.89
N PHE A 22 7.71 -7.67 -3.90
CA PHE A 22 8.68 -7.11 -2.96
C PHE A 22 8.32 -7.39 -1.50
N LEU A 23 7.07 -7.14 -1.11
CA LEU A 23 6.63 -7.33 0.29
C LEU A 23 6.62 -8.81 0.70
N VAL A 24 6.24 -9.71 -0.21
CA VAL A 24 6.32 -11.16 0.01
C VAL A 24 7.77 -11.61 0.16
N ASP A 25 8.61 -11.32 -0.84
CA ASP A 25 9.97 -11.86 -0.92
C ASP A 25 10.90 -11.24 0.14
N ALA A 26 10.78 -9.93 0.39
CA ALA A 26 11.65 -9.22 1.31
C ALA A 26 11.20 -9.38 2.77
N LEU A 27 9.89 -9.24 3.01
CA LEU A 27 9.32 -9.07 4.35
C LEU A 27 8.42 -10.23 4.80
N GLY A 28 8.25 -11.26 3.97
CA GLY A 28 7.40 -12.40 4.29
C GLY A 28 5.91 -12.05 4.37
N ALA A 29 5.49 -10.95 3.74
CA ALA A 29 4.08 -10.56 3.76
C ALA A 29 3.22 -11.56 2.99
N GLU A 30 1.97 -11.72 3.40
CA GLU A 30 1.00 -12.60 2.74
C GLU A 30 -0.16 -11.79 2.16
N VAL A 31 -0.66 -12.20 0.99
CA VAL A 31 -1.88 -11.61 0.41
C VAL A 31 -3.09 -12.15 1.14
N LEU A 32 -3.92 -11.25 1.69
CA LEU A 32 -5.18 -11.63 2.32
C LEU A 32 -6.32 -11.69 1.31
N TYR A 33 -6.55 -10.59 0.58
CA TYR A 33 -7.59 -10.48 -0.45
C TYR A 33 -7.42 -9.21 -1.28
N ASP A 34 -8.08 -9.19 -2.44
CA ASP A 34 -8.20 -7.99 -3.29
C ASP A 34 -9.56 -7.31 -3.04
N THR A 35 -9.54 -6.08 -2.54
CA THR A 35 -10.74 -5.23 -2.41
C THR A 35 -11.23 -4.80 -3.79
N LEU A 36 -10.29 -4.52 -4.71
CA LEU A 36 -10.56 -4.29 -6.13
C LEU A 36 -9.54 -5.10 -6.94
N PRO A 37 -9.92 -6.26 -7.49
CA PRO A 37 -9.04 -7.05 -8.33
C PRO A 37 -8.73 -6.33 -9.65
N ALA A 38 -7.48 -6.36 -10.12
CA ALA A 38 -7.06 -5.70 -11.36
C ALA A 38 -7.87 -6.11 -12.60
N GLY A 39 -8.44 -7.31 -12.61
CA GLY A 39 -9.27 -7.83 -13.71
C GLY A 39 -10.69 -7.26 -13.77
N GLN A 40 -11.17 -6.55 -12.74
CA GLN A 40 -12.52 -5.97 -12.73
C GLN A 40 -12.60 -4.61 -13.46
N GLY A 41 -11.45 -4.07 -13.87
CA GLY A 41 -11.35 -2.79 -14.55
C GLY A 41 -11.38 -1.59 -13.59
N PRO A 42 -11.00 -0.39 -14.09
CA PRO A 42 -10.87 0.79 -13.24
C PRO A 42 -12.21 1.27 -12.68
N VAL A 43 -12.21 1.68 -11.40
CA VAL A 43 -13.36 2.31 -10.73
C VAL A 43 -13.10 3.80 -10.56
N GLY A 44 -14.00 4.65 -11.03
CA GLY A 44 -13.88 6.10 -10.91
C GLY A 44 -15.21 6.83 -11.07
N GLY A 45 -15.14 8.13 -11.36
CA GLY A 45 -16.30 8.99 -11.54
C GLY A 45 -16.66 9.79 -10.28
N PRO A 46 -17.60 10.74 -10.41
CA PRO A 46 -17.76 11.82 -9.43
C PRO A 46 -18.02 11.37 -7.99
N GLU A 47 -18.81 10.30 -7.81
CA GLU A 47 -19.10 9.75 -6.48
C GLU A 47 -17.85 9.12 -5.83
N THR A 48 -17.08 8.35 -6.61
CA THR A 48 -15.83 7.75 -6.13
C THR A 48 -14.79 8.82 -5.82
N GLU A 49 -14.64 9.80 -6.71
CA GLU A 49 -13.71 10.92 -6.55
C GLU A 49 -14.04 11.74 -5.30
N GLN A 50 -15.32 12.05 -5.07
CA GLN A 50 -15.79 12.76 -3.88
C GLN A 50 -15.56 11.94 -2.61
N ARG A 51 -15.91 10.65 -2.61
CA ARG A 51 -15.76 9.76 -1.45
C ARG A 51 -14.30 9.62 -1.03
N LEU A 52 -13.38 9.54 -1.98
CA LEU A 52 -11.95 9.38 -1.73
C LEU A 52 -11.22 10.71 -1.51
N GLY A 53 -11.83 11.85 -1.88
CA GLY A 53 -11.18 13.15 -1.83
C GLY A 53 -10.03 13.29 -2.82
N VAL A 54 -10.11 12.61 -3.96
CA VAL A 54 -9.07 12.62 -5.01
C VAL A 54 -9.43 13.58 -6.15
N PRO A 55 -8.44 14.06 -6.93
CA PRO A 55 -8.72 14.95 -8.07
C PRO A 55 -9.68 14.33 -9.10
N PRO A 56 -10.49 15.14 -9.80
CA PRO A 56 -11.38 14.66 -10.85
C PRO A 56 -10.64 13.87 -11.94
N GLY A 57 -11.25 12.78 -12.41
CA GLY A 57 -10.64 11.87 -13.40
C GLY A 57 -9.71 10.81 -12.80
N THR A 58 -9.52 10.80 -11.48
CA THR A 58 -8.76 9.73 -10.79
C THR A 58 -9.57 8.45 -10.76
N ARG A 59 -8.92 7.33 -11.10
CA ARG A 59 -9.51 5.99 -11.12
C ARG A 59 -8.68 5.05 -10.26
N GLN A 60 -9.35 4.25 -9.42
CA GLN A 60 -8.76 3.11 -8.74
C GLN A 60 -8.58 1.97 -9.74
N LEU A 61 -7.36 1.46 -9.89
CA LEU A 61 -7.06 0.35 -10.78
C LEU A 61 -7.17 -0.99 -10.07
N ALA A 62 -6.59 -1.06 -8.86
CA ALA A 62 -6.60 -2.25 -8.03
C ALA A 62 -6.28 -1.89 -6.57
N ILE A 63 -6.78 -2.71 -5.64
CA ILE A 63 -6.59 -2.55 -4.20
C ILE A 63 -6.40 -3.93 -3.57
N ARG A 64 -5.32 -4.10 -2.79
CA ARG A 64 -4.96 -5.38 -2.15
C ARG A 64 -4.64 -5.20 -0.68
N MET A 65 -5.22 -6.05 0.15
CA MET A 65 -4.90 -6.16 1.56
C MET A 65 -3.85 -7.25 1.78
N MET A 66 -2.80 -6.91 2.52
CA MET A 66 -1.71 -7.82 2.87
C MET A 66 -1.51 -7.86 4.39
N ALA A 67 -1.03 -8.99 4.90
CA ALA A 67 -0.60 -9.14 6.28
C ALA A 67 0.93 -9.20 6.35
N LEU A 68 1.52 -8.43 7.27
CA LEU A 68 2.88 -8.72 7.73
C LEU A 68 2.83 -9.93 8.69
N PRO A 69 3.92 -10.72 8.82
CA PRO A 69 3.94 -11.88 9.70
C PRO A 69 3.51 -11.59 11.14
N ASP A 70 4.05 -10.50 11.70
CA ASP A 70 3.76 -10.03 13.04
C ASP A 70 3.57 -8.50 13.03
N GLY A 71 2.33 -8.04 12.87
CA GLY A 71 2.06 -6.61 12.88
C GLY A 71 0.78 -6.18 12.16
N PRO A 72 0.63 -4.88 11.89
CA PRO A 72 -0.50 -4.37 11.14
C PRO A 72 -0.45 -4.83 9.67
N GLY A 73 -1.59 -4.83 9.02
CA GLY A 73 -1.68 -5.05 7.59
C GLY A 73 -1.12 -3.89 6.76
N LEU A 74 -0.96 -4.16 5.46
CA LEU A 74 -0.67 -3.16 4.45
C LEU A 74 -1.78 -3.19 3.41
N GLU A 75 -2.42 -2.04 3.17
CA GLU A 75 -3.41 -1.90 2.10
C GLU A 75 -2.77 -1.14 0.93
N LEU A 76 -2.57 -1.85 -0.18
CA LEU A 76 -1.93 -1.32 -1.38
C LEU A 76 -2.99 -0.74 -2.33
N PHE A 77 -2.72 0.42 -2.89
CA PHE A 77 -3.59 1.08 -3.87
C PHE A 77 -2.83 1.40 -5.16
N ALA A 78 -3.41 1.06 -6.31
CA ALA A 78 -2.94 1.54 -7.61
C ALA A 78 -3.99 2.48 -8.23
N TYR A 79 -3.55 3.65 -8.70
CA TYR A 79 -4.43 4.69 -9.28
C TYR A 79 -3.96 5.12 -10.68
N GLU A 80 -4.89 5.60 -11.49
CA GLU A 80 -4.63 6.27 -12.77
C GLU A 80 -5.40 7.60 -12.87
N PRO A 81 -4.75 8.72 -13.23
CA PRO A 81 -3.30 8.86 -13.39
C PRO A 81 -2.55 8.63 -12.06
N PRO A 82 -1.25 8.29 -12.10
CA PRO A 82 -0.47 8.22 -10.87
C PRO A 82 -0.49 9.58 -10.16
N GLY A 83 -0.45 9.54 -8.83
CA GLY A 83 -0.41 10.74 -7.99
C GLY A 83 0.91 11.49 -8.09
N ARG A 84 1.20 12.30 -7.06
CA ARG A 84 2.49 12.99 -6.94
C ARG A 84 3.65 12.01 -6.82
N SER A 85 4.87 12.48 -7.10
CA SER A 85 6.10 11.75 -6.79
C SER A 85 6.14 11.33 -5.31
N PRO A 86 6.84 10.21 -4.98
CA PRO A 86 7.02 9.77 -3.60
C PRO A 86 7.52 10.90 -2.68
N ALA A 87 7.06 10.89 -1.43
CA ALA A 87 7.39 11.92 -0.45
C ALA A 87 8.90 11.91 -0.12
N LEU A 88 9.46 13.11 0.09
CA LEU A 88 10.83 13.29 0.59
C LEU A 88 10.84 13.35 2.12
N PRO A 89 11.98 13.04 2.78
CA PRO A 89 12.15 13.16 4.23
C PRO A 89 11.75 14.52 4.86
N SER A 90 11.75 15.58 4.06
CA SER A 90 11.40 16.95 4.49
C SER A 90 9.93 17.32 4.30
N ASP A 91 9.15 16.47 3.63
CA ASP A 91 7.74 16.76 3.34
C ASP A 91 6.88 16.57 4.60
N LEU A 92 5.72 17.22 4.66
CA LEU A 92 4.76 16.96 5.73
C LEU A 92 4.01 15.64 5.48
N GLY A 93 3.79 14.86 6.55
CA GLY A 93 3.05 13.59 6.51
C GLY A 93 3.90 12.38 6.91
N TRP A 94 3.42 11.18 6.57
CA TRP A 94 4.13 9.93 6.82
C TRP A 94 5.45 9.87 6.03
N GLN A 95 6.54 9.56 6.72
CA GLN A 95 7.88 9.55 6.14
C GLN A 95 8.35 8.15 5.76
N HIS A 96 8.26 7.23 6.70
CA HIS A 96 8.69 5.84 6.53
C HIS A 96 7.91 4.94 7.49
N LEU A 97 7.89 3.65 7.17
CA LEU A 97 7.54 2.58 8.08
C LEU A 97 8.84 1.89 8.50
N ALA A 98 8.98 1.61 9.78
CA ALA A 98 10.12 0.88 10.33
C ALA A 98 9.65 -0.49 10.83
N LEU A 99 10.42 -1.51 10.52
CA LEU A 99 10.12 -2.90 10.84
C LEU A 99 11.22 -3.43 11.76
N TYR A 100 10.85 -4.17 12.79
CA TYR A 100 11.81 -4.94 13.57
C TYR A 100 12.13 -6.22 12.80
N VAL A 101 13.43 -6.48 12.67
CA VAL A 101 13.97 -7.71 12.09
C VAL A 101 15.01 -8.27 13.05
N ASP A 102 15.15 -9.58 13.06
CA ASP A 102 16.14 -10.30 13.85
C ASP A 102 17.54 -10.21 13.24
N ASP A 103 17.62 -10.12 11.91
CA ASP A 103 18.86 -9.94 11.14
C ASP A 103 18.70 -8.85 10.07
N LEU A 104 19.34 -7.70 10.29
CA LEU A 104 19.30 -6.56 9.38
C LEU A 104 19.98 -6.84 8.04
N ASP A 105 21.10 -7.56 8.04
CA ASP A 105 21.87 -7.82 6.81
C ASP A 105 21.13 -8.81 5.91
N ALA A 106 20.54 -9.86 6.50
CA ALA A 106 19.70 -10.81 5.78
C ALA A 106 18.42 -10.15 5.24
N ALA A 107 17.75 -9.31 6.03
CA ALA A 107 16.58 -8.57 5.58
C ALA A 107 16.94 -7.62 4.42
N ARG A 108 18.05 -6.89 4.54
CA ARG A 108 18.55 -6.01 3.48
C ARG A 108 18.86 -6.77 2.19
N ALA A 109 19.45 -7.97 2.27
CA ALA A 109 19.81 -8.76 1.11
C ALA A 109 18.59 -9.27 0.31
N ARG A 110 17.42 -9.43 0.95
CA ARG A 110 16.15 -9.77 0.28
C ARG A 110 15.41 -8.55 -0.27
N ALA A 111 15.66 -7.37 0.29
CA ALA A 111 14.94 -6.12 0.00
C ALA A 111 15.57 -5.26 -1.11
N VAL A 112 16.43 -5.82 -1.96
CA VAL A 112 17.15 -5.13 -3.05
C VAL A 112 16.77 -5.63 -4.43
#